data_AF-A0A2S6AMJ1-F1
#
_entry.id   AF-A0A2S6AMJ1-F1
#
_cell.length_a   1.000
_cell.length_b   1.000
_cell.length_c   1.000
_cell.angle_alpha   90.00
_cell.angle_beta   90.00
_cell.angle_gamma   90.00
#
_symmetry.space_group_name_H-M   'P 1'
#
loop_
_entity.id
_entity.type
_entity.pdbx_description
1 polymer ?
#
loop_
_entity_poly.entity_id
_entity_poly.type
_entity_poly.pdbx_seq_one_letter_code
_entity_poly.pdbx_strand_id
1 'polypeptide(L)'
;MVVSVADLLAMVGGSLTRAELGRVRQAIRRSSIGEVLGDVVFGVITARQRELTTQLRPLTDPDAFAGRLGRELLSSVTGERIGRLFAEIEEATGLSLIRVCCSEAARLCVRDADTGRLFDLGDIFESWLHGDMPIPGPTALWIGEPVDDFTGDELTPTGPHDYRLPDPVPSRD
;
A
#
# COMPACT_ATOMS: atom_id res chain seq x y z
N MET A 1 19.53 -24.23 12.79
CA MET A 1 20.33 -22.99 12.70
C MET A 1 19.61 -21.95 13.54
N VAL A 2 20.21 -21.52 14.65
CA VAL A 2 19.64 -20.47 15.53
C VAL A 2 20.25 -19.16 15.08
N VAL A 3 19.45 -18.26 14.52
CA VAL A 3 19.89 -16.91 14.15
C VAL A 3 19.76 -16.04 15.39
N SER A 4 20.88 -15.51 15.88
CA SER A 4 20.87 -14.63 17.05
C SER A 4 20.40 -13.22 16.68
N VAL A 5 19.93 -12.46 17.67
CA VAL A 5 19.61 -11.03 17.49
C VAL A 5 20.84 -10.24 17.03
N ALA A 6 22.05 -10.68 17.41
CA ALA A 6 23.30 -10.10 16.94
C ALA A 6 23.55 -10.36 15.44
N ASP A 7 23.17 -11.54 14.93
CA ASP A 7 23.24 -11.85 13.50
C ASP A 7 22.23 -11.00 12.71
N LEU A 8 21.03 -10.78 13.27
CA LEU A 8 20.03 -9.87 12.70
C LEU A 8 20.52 -8.41 12.66
N LEU A 9 21.13 -7.93 13.73
CA LEU A 9 21.68 -6.57 13.81
C LEU A 9 22.91 -6.39 12.90
N ALA A 10 23.76 -7.40 12.76
CA ALA A 10 24.89 -7.39 11.84
C ALA A 10 24.43 -7.36 10.36
N MET A 11 23.31 -8.00 10.03
CA MET A 11 22.68 -7.92 8.71
C MET A 11 22.00 -6.57 8.46
N VAL A 12 21.53 -5.87 9.49
CA VAL A 12 20.95 -4.51 9.38
C VAL A 12 22.04 -3.43 9.29
N GLY A 13 23.26 -3.71 9.77
CA GLY A 13 24.41 -2.80 9.69
C GLY A 13 25.10 -2.71 8.31
N GLY A 14 24.73 -3.57 7.35
CA GLY A 14 25.18 -3.52 5.95
C GLY A 14 23.99 -3.40 4.99
N SER A 15 24.19 -2.74 3.86
CA SER A 15 23.17 -2.60 2.81
C SER A 15 22.87 -3.99 2.21
N LEU A 16 21.91 -4.71 2.76
CA LEU A 16 21.47 -6.00 2.22
C LEU A 16 21.05 -5.84 0.77
N THR A 17 21.58 -6.69 -0.11
CA THR A 17 21.09 -6.78 -1.48
C THR A 17 19.68 -7.40 -1.50
N ARG A 18 18.92 -7.15 -2.57
CA ARG A 18 17.54 -7.68 -2.74
C ARG A 18 17.45 -9.21 -2.60
N ALA A 19 18.48 -9.93 -3.05
CA ALA A 19 18.58 -11.39 -2.93
C ALA A 19 18.90 -11.87 -1.51
N GLU A 20 19.51 -11.04 -0.68
CA GLU A 20 19.81 -11.34 0.72
C GLU A 20 18.59 -11.05 1.61
N LEU A 21 17.85 -9.98 1.33
CA LEU A 21 16.57 -9.66 1.98
C LEU A 21 15.56 -10.82 1.94
N GLY A 22 15.39 -11.46 0.77
CA GLY A 22 14.49 -12.61 0.64
C GLY A 22 14.92 -13.81 1.50
N ARG A 23 16.23 -14.07 1.58
CA ARG A 23 16.81 -15.15 2.41
C ARG A 23 16.68 -14.86 3.91
N VAL A 24 16.89 -13.60 4.32
CA VAL A 24 16.71 -13.15 5.71
C VAL A 24 15.24 -13.29 6.14
N ARG A 25 14.29 -12.86 5.31
CA ARG A 25 12.85 -13.03 5.57
C ARG A 25 12.47 -14.50 5.79
N GLN A 26 12.97 -15.41 4.95
CA GLN A 26 12.74 -16.85 5.15
C GLN A 26 13.39 -17.40 6.42
N ALA A 27 14.61 -16.97 6.75
CA ALA A 27 15.32 -17.43 7.94
C ALA A 27 14.61 -16.99 9.23
N ILE A 28 14.13 -15.75 9.30
CA ILE A 28 13.35 -15.21 10.42
C ILE A 28 12.07 -16.01 10.63
N ARG A 29 11.30 -16.27 9.56
CA ARG A 29 10.04 -17.04 9.62
C ARG A 29 10.24 -18.47 10.17
N ARG A 30 11.43 -19.04 10.03
CA ARG A 30 11.79 -20.38 10.51
C ARG A 30 12.50 -20.38 11.87
N SER A 31 12.67 -19.21 12.49
CA SER A 31 13.36 -19.06 13.78
C SER A 31 12.38 -19.03 14.95
N SER A 32 12.86 -19.35 16.16
CA SER A 32 12.10 -19.23 17.41
C SER A 32 11.74 -17.79 17.78
N ILE A 33 12.28 -16.80 17.06
CA ILE A 33 11.99 -15.37 17.23
C ILE A 33 10.94 -14.92 16.18
N GLY A 34 10.62 -15.75 15.19
CA GLY A 34 9.71 -15.40 14.09
C GLY A 34 8.33 -14.95 14.56
N GLU A 35 7.76 -15.62 15.56
CA GLU A 35 6.46 -15.26 16.15
C GLU A 35 6.54 -13.92 16.90
N VAL A 36 7.51 -13.76 17.81
CA VAL A 36 7.71 -12.53 18.59
C VAL A 36 8.01 -11.33 17.69
N LEU A 37 8.84 -11.51 16.67
CA LEU A 37 9.13 -10.45 15.70
C LEU A 37 7.91 -10.15 14.82
N GLY A 38 7.11 -11.16 14.49
CA GLY A 38 5.83 -10.97 13.80
C GLY A 38 4.88 -10.08 14.59
N ASP A 39 4.71 -10.34 15.89
CA ASP A 39 3.88 -9.54 16.78
C ASP A 39 4.38 -8.10 16.91
N VAL A 40 5.70 -7.91 17.04
CA VAL A 40 6.31 -6.58 17.11
C VAL A 40 6.11 -5.81 15.81
N VAL A 41 6.36 -6.45 14.65
CA VAL A 41 6.18 -5.83 13.33
C VAL A 41 4.70 -5.46 13.13
N PHE A 42 3.78 -6.36 13.45
CA PHE A 42 2.34 -6.08 13.38
C PHE A 42 1.94 -4.91 14.29
N GLY A 43 2.48 -4.87 15.51
CA GLY A 43 2.26 -3.77 16.46
C GLY A 43 2.76 -2.43 15.94
N VAL A 44 3.96 -2.38 15.34
CA VAL A 44 4.52 -1.16 14.72
C VAL A 44 3.68 -0.70 13.53
N ILE A 45 3.26 -1.62 12.67
CA ILE A 45 2.43 -1.31 11.50
C ILE A 45 1.07 -0.76 11.94
N THR A 46 0.42 -1.41 12.91
CA THR A 46 -0.86 -0.97 13.45
C THR A 46 -0.76 0.38 14.13
N ALA A 47 0.31 0.63 14.88
CA ALA A 47 0.56 1.94 15.50
C ALA A 47 0.72 3.03 14.42
N ARG A 48 1.52 2.76 13.39
CA ARG A 48 1.72 3.69 12.28
C ARG A 48 0.44 3.96 11.49
N GLN A 49 -0.37 2.92 11.23
CA GLN A 49 -1.68 3.07 10.59
C GLN A 49 -2.58 4.00 11.41
N ARG A 50 -2.61 3.86 12.75
CA ARG A 50 -3.36 4.77 13.63
C ARG A 50 -2.82 6.20 13.58
N GLU A 51 -1.51 6.38 13.58
CA GLU A 51 -0.90 7.71 13.44
C GLU A 51 -1.34 8.38 12.13
N LEU A 52 -1.27 7.68 11.01
CA LEU A 52 -1.71 8.18 9.71
C LEU A 52 -3.20 8.53 9.73
N THR A 53 -4.05 7.67 10.30
CA THR A 53 -5.49 7.93 10.47
C THR A 53 -5.75 9.22 11.26
N THR A 54 -4.99 9.49 12.32
CA THR A 54 -5.17 10.71 13.13
C THR A 54 -4.79 12.00 12.41
N GLN A 55 -4.01 11.91 11.32
CA GLN A 55 -3.61 13.04 10.50
C GLN A 55 -4.63 13.35 9.39
N LEU A 56 -5.58 12.45 9.15
CA LEU A 56 -6.60 12.62 8.13
C LEU A 56 -7.60 13.71 8.51
N ARG A 57 -8.03 14.45 7.49
CA ARG A 57 -9.14 15.39 7.58
C ARG A 57 -10.45 14.67 7.23
N PRO A 58 -11.52 14.89 8.01
CA PRO A 58 -12.83 14.37 7.65
C PRO A 58 -13.29 14.99 6.33
N LEU A 59 -13.92 14.20 5.49
CA LEU A 59 -14.48 14.66 4.24
C LEU A 59 -15.83 15.34 4.51
N THR A 60 -15.93 16.63 4.22
CA THR A 60 -17.15 17.41 4.49
C THR A 60 -18.20 17.28 3.40
N ASP A 61 -17.79 16.88 2.20
CA ASP A 61 -18.65 16.68 1.03
C ASP A 61 -18.29 15.38 0.30
N PRO A 62 -18.89 14.23 0.67
CA PRO A 62 -18.71 12.94 0.00
C PRO A 62 -19.17 12.91 -1.45
N ASP A 63 -20.11 13.75 -1.85
CA ASP A 63 -20.67 13.72 -3.20
C ASP A 63 -19.73 14.37 -4.22
N ALA A 64 -18.75 15.17 -3.77
CA ALA A 64 -17.75 15.81 -4.63
C ALA A 64 -16.91 14.81 -5.45
N PHE A 65 -16.68 13.61 -4.89
CA PHE A 65 -15.82 12.57 -5.46
C PHE A 65 -16.55 11.27 -5.81
N ALA A 66 -17.74 11.06 -5.27
CA ALA A 66 -18.55 9.88 -5.55
C ALA A 66 -18.77 9.70 -7.07
N GLY A 67 -18.53 8.50 -7.59
CA GLY A 67 -18.77 8.19 -9.00
C GLY A 67 -17.85 8.85 -10.02
N ARG A 68 -16.80 9.58 -9.58
CA ARG A 68 -15.87 10.27 -10.50
C ARG A 68 -15.09 9.33 -11.41
N LEU A 69 -14.94 8.06 -11.06
CA LEU A 69 -14.33 7.04 -11.93
C LEU A 69 -15.33 6.41 -12.90
N GLY A 70 -16.64 6.50 -12.65
CA GLY A 70 -17.66 5.87 -13.47
C GLY A 70 -17.60 4.35 -13.40
N ARG A 71 -17.95 3.63 -14.48
CA ARG A 71 -18.04 2.15 -14.51
C ARG A 71 -16.84 1.45 -15.15
N GLU A 72 -15.78 2.19 -15.44
CA GLU A 72 -14.58 1.64 -16.07
C GLU A 72 -13.73 0.91 -15.03
N LEU A 73 -12.92 -0.07 -15.45
CA LEU A 73 -11.98 -0.72 -14.54
C LEU A 73 -10.93 0.29 -14.07
N LEU A 74 -10.52 0.23 -12.80
CA LEU A 74 -9.50 1.14 -12.27
C LEU A 74 -8.20 1.13 -13.10
N SER A 75 -7.82 -0.02 -13.66
CA SER A 75 -6.64 -0.18 -14.52
C SER A 75 -6.76 0.52 -15.88
N SER A 76 -7.98 0.71 -16.40
CA SER A 76 -8.22 1.34 -17.70
C SER A 76 -8.38 2.86 -17.64
N VAL A 77 -8.51 3.43 -16.44
CA VAL A 77 -8.58 4.89 -16.26
C VAL A 77 -7.24 5.53 -16.66
N THR A 78 -7.27 6.64 -17.41
CA THR A 78 -6.03 7.32 -17.81
C THR A 78 -5.30 7.90 -16.61
N GLY A 79 -3.96 7.89 -16.64
CA GLY A 79 -3.15 8.41 -15.55
C GLY A 79 -3.34 9.91 -15.28
N GLU A 80 -3.70 10.69 -16.30
CA GLU A 80 -4.07 12.10 -16.12
C GLU A 80 -5.34 12.25 -15.27
N ARG A 81 -6.36 11.42 -15.53
CA ARG A 81 -7.62 11.46 -14.78
C ARG A 81 -7.42 10.98 -13.35
N ILE A 82 -6.65 9.90 -13.16
CA ILE A 82 -6.26 9.42 -11.82
C ILE A 82 -5.47 10.49 -11.07
N GLY A 83 -4.44 11.07 -11.70
CA GLY A 83 -3.61 12.07 -11.05
C GLY A 83 -4.37 13.31 -10.59
N ARG A 84 -5.30 13.80 -11.42
CA ARG A 84 -6.17 14.94 -11.04
C ARG A 84 -7.09 14.57 -9.88
N LEU A 85 -7.80 13.44 -9.99
CA LEU A 85 -8.74 13.01 -8.95
C LEU A 85 -8.03 12.78 -7.61
N PHE A 86 -6.88 12.10 -7.64
CA PHE A 86 -6.15 11.80 -6.41
C PHE A 86 -5.63 13.09 -5.80
N ALA A 87 -5.03 14.00 -6.56
CA ALA A 87 -4.59 15.29 -6.03
C ALA A 87 -5.72 16.07 -5.32
N GLU A 88 -6.94 16.09 -5.89
CA GLU A 88 -8.10 16.73 -5.24
C GLU A 88 -8.50 16.03 -3.93
N ILE A 89 -8.46 14.70 -3.89
CA ILE A 89 -8.76 13.91 -2.68
C ILE A 89 -7.67 14.08 -1.62
N GLU A 90 -6.40 14.06 -2.00
CA GLU A 90 -5.26 14.27 -1.10
C GLU A 90 -5.31 15.67 -0.48
N GLU A 91 -5.66 16.69 -1.26
CA GLU A 91 -5.86 18.04 -0.75
C GLU A 91 -7.02 18.09 0.26
N ALA A 92 -8.14 17.44 -0.03
CA ALA A 92 -9.30 17.41 0.87
C ALA A 92 -9.03 16.62 2.16
N THR A 93 -8.41 15.43 2.06
CA THR A 93 -8.35 14.43 3.14
C THR A 93 -7.00 14.31 3.82
N GLY A 94 -5.92 14.70 3.15
CA GLY A 94 -4.56 14.43 3.60
C GLY A 94 -4.07 13.00 3.34
N LEU A 95 -4.85 12.17 2.62
CA LEU A 95 -4.36 10.89 2.11
C LEU A 95 -3.18 11.12 1.15
N SER A 96 -2.34 10.11 0.97
CA SER A 96 -1.38 10.05 -0.14
C SER A 96 -1.72 8.83 -0.97
N LEU A 97 -2.44 9.04 -2.06
CA LEU A 97 -3.03 8.00 -2.89
C LEU A 97 -2.13 7.66 -4.06
N ILE A 98 -2.01 6.37 -4.32
CA ILE A 98 -1.39 5.85 -5.52
C ILE A 98 -2.24 4.72 -6.10
N ARG A 99 -2.20 4.57 -7.41
CA ARG A 99 -2.71 3.41 -8.12
C ARG A 99 -1.53 2.52 -8.48
N VAL A 100 -1.64 1.23 -8.16
CA VAL A 100 -0.67 0.22 -8.53
C VAL A 100 -1.29 -0.72 -9.54
N CYS A 101 -0.81 -0.70 -10.78
CA CYS A 101 -1.26 -1.60 -11.84
C CYS A 101 -0.40 -2.86 -11.92
N CYS A 102 -1.03 -4.02 -12.09
CA CYS A 102 -0.40 -5.30 -12.37
C CYS A 102 -1.15 -5.96 -13.53
N SER A 103 -0.56 -5.94 -14.72
CA SER A 103 -1.22 -6.33 -15.97
C SER A 103 -2.57 -5.60 -16.14
N GLU A 104 -3.69 -6.33 -16.18
CA GLU A 104 -5.05 -5.78 -16.32
C GLU A 104 -5.73 -5.41 -14.98
N ALA A 105 -5.10 -5.72 -13.85
CA ALA A 105 -5.60 -5.39 -12.51
C ALA A 105 -4.97 -4.08 -12.00
N ALA A 106 -5.69 -3.37 -11.14
CA ALA A 106 -5.16 -2.25 -10.38
C ALA A 106 -5.61 -2.30 -8.93
N ARG A 107 -4.80 -1.76 -8.03
CA ARG A 107 -5.13 -1.53 -6.62
C ARG A 107 -5.03 -0.06 -6.30
N LEU A 108 -5.92 0.40 -5.44
CA LEU A 108 -5.84 1.72 -4.82
C LEU A 108 -5.10 1.59 -3.48
N CYS A 109 -4.00 2.32 -3.33
CA CYS A 109 -3.18 2.24 -2.13
C CYS A 109 -2.93 3.63 -1.52
N VAL A 110 -2.76 3.65 -0.20
CA VAL A 110 -2.15 4.76 0.53
C VAL A 110 -0.64 4.52 0.64
N ARG A 111 0.14 5.53 0.33
CA ARG A 111 1.60 5.53 0.50
C ARG A 111 2.00 6.32 1.73
N ASP A 112 2.66 5.67 2.67
CA ASP A 112 3.34 6.36 3.75
C ASP A 112 4.66 6.94 3.23
N ALA A 113 4.74 8.28 3.12
CA ALA A 113 5.92 8.97 2.60
C ALA A 113 7.16 8.77 3.47
N ASP A 114 6.99 8.59 4.79
CA ASP A 114 8.11 8.50 5.73
C ASP A 114 8.76 7.12 5.70
N THR A 115 7.95 6.06 5.54
CA THR A 115 8.43 4.68 5.60
C THR A 115 8.48 3.99 4.24
N GLY A 116 7.84 4.56 3.21
CA GLY A 116 7.67 3.94 1.91
C GLY A 116 6.70 2.75 1.91
N ARG A 117 6.02 2.48 3.04
CA ARG A 117 5.05 1.39 3.17
C ARG A 117 3.76 1.73 2.42
N LEU A 118 3.12 0.68 1.91
CA LEU A 118 1.86 0.76 1.20
C LEU A 118 0.76 0.08 1.99
N PHE A 119 -0.44 0.65 1.90
CA PHE A 119 -1.64 0.12 2.49
C PHE A 119 -2.74 0.07 1.42
N ASP A 120 -3.40 -1.06 1.26
CA ASP A 120 -4.47 -1.29 0.31
C ASP A 120 -5.80 -0.77 0.88
N LEU A 121 -6.40 0.20 0.19
CA LEU A 121 -7.66 0.83 0.60
C LEU A 121 -8.87 -0.11 0.48
N GLY A 122 -8.72 -1.20 -0.27
CA GLY A 122 -9.77 -2.18 -0.50
C GLY A 122 -11.00 -1.63 -1.24
N ASP A 123 -12.01 -2.49 -1.34
CA ASP A 123 -13.11 -2.29 -2.28
C ASP A 123 -14.07 -1.16 -1.89
N ILE A 124 -14.19 -0.80 -0.61
CA ILE A 124 -15.21 0.18 -0.17
C ILE A 124 -14.91 1.57 -0.74
N PHE A 125 -13.66 2.02 -0.60
CA PHE A 125 -13.26 3.34 -1.07
C PHE A 125 -13.27 3.39 -2.61
N GLU A 126 -12.78 2.33 -3.26
CA GLU A 126 -12.83 2.18 -4.71
C GLU A 126 -14.29 2.19 -5.22
N SER A 127 -15.19 1.43 -4.61
CA SER A 127 -16.61 1.39 -4.97
C SER A 127 -17.29 2.75 -4.84
N TRP A 128 -16.92 3.55 -3.85
CA TRP A 128 -17.42 4.92 -3.71
C TRP A 128 -16.95 5.82 -4.87
N LEU A 129 -15.69 5.71 -5.28
CA LEU A 129 -15.17 6.43 -6.46
C LEU A 129 -15.84 5.98 -7.77
N HIS A 130 -16.30 4.74 -7.85
CA HIS A 130 -17.11 4.22 -8.96
C HIS A 130 -18.60 4.59 -8.86
N GLY A 131 -19.06 5.02 -7.68
CA GLY A 131 -20.44 5.42 -7.42
C GLY A 131 -21.35 4.25 -7.05
N ASP A 132 -20.77 3.08 -6.78
CA ASP A 132 -21.47 1.89 -6.31
C ASP A 132 -21.77 1.95 -4.80
N MET A 133 -21.06 2.83 -4.09
CA MET A 133 -21.30 3.15 -2.67
C MET A 133 -21.56 4.64 -2.47
N PRO A 134 -22.51 5.03 -1.59
CA PRO A 134 -22.86 6.43 -1.38
C PRO A 134 -21.83 7.19 -0.53
N ILE A 135 -20.99 6.48 0.22
CA ILE A 135 -19.98 7.07 1.11
C ILE A 135 -18.68 6.25 1.06
N PRO A 136 -17.50 6.86 1.30
CA PRO A 136 -16.19 6.18 1.30
C PRO A 136 -15.96 5.24 2.49
N GLY A 137 -16.99 4.94 3.28
CA GLY A 137 -16.86 4.27 4.57
C GLY A 137 -16.25 5.17 5.67
N PRO A 138 -16.08 4.64 6.88
CA PRO A 138 -15.57 5.40 8.01
C PRO A 138 -14.07 5.75 7.84
N THR A 139 -13.68 6.97 8.22
CA THR A 139 -12.29 7.46 8.11
C THR A 139 -11.27 6.57 8.82
N ALA A 140 -11.68 5.83 9.85
CA ALA A 140 -10.82 4.85 10.52
C ALA A 140 -10.29 3.73 9.58
N LEU A 141 -10.93 3.51 8.43
CA LEU A 141 -10.55 2.50 7.44
C LEU A 141 -9.84 3.09 6.22
N TRP A 142 -9.68 4.42 6.12
CA TRP A 142 -9.13 5.06 4.91
C TRP A 142 -7.62 4.92 4.75
N ILE A 143 -6.91 4.37 5.74
CA ILE A 143 -5.52 3.96 5.50
C ILE A 143 -5.49 2.60 4.81
N GLY A 144 -6.48 1.74 5.05
CA GLY A 144 -6.52 0.41 4.46
C GLY A 144 -5.57 -0.59 5.13
N GLU A 145 -5.47 -1.79 4.58
CA GLU A 145 -4.70 -2.90 5.15
C GLU A 145 -3.24 -2.90 4.65
N PRO A 146 -2.24 -3.33 5.43
CA PRO A 146 -0.86 -3.37 4.98
C PRO A 146 -0.68 -4.26 3.74
N VAL A 147 0.01 -3.73 2.72
CA VAL A 147 0.41 -4.53 1.55
C VAL A 147 1.62 -5.39 1.91
N ASP A 148 1.45 -6.71 1.80
CA ASP A 148 2.48 -7.70 2.17
C ASP A 148 3.03 -8.49 0.97
N ASP A 149 2.40 -8.37 -0.21
CA ASP A 149 2.76 -9.13 -1.42
C ASP A 149 3.77 -8.42 -2.34
N PHE A 150 4.03 -7.13 -2.13
CA PHE A 150 5.10 -6.39 -2.78
C PHE A 150 5.60 -5.20 -1.94
N THR A 151 6.80 -4.72 -2.25
CA THR A 151 7.37 -3.50 -1.65
C THR A 151 7.49 -2.36 -2.64
N GLY A 152 7.60 -1.11 -2.13
CA GLY A 152 7.65 0.09 -2.97
C GLY A 152 8.84 0.14 -3.94
N ASP A 153 9.95 -0.56 -3.67
CA ASP A 153 11.10 -0.68 -4.56
C ASP A 153 10.86 -1.61 -5.76
N GLU A 154 9.76 -2.36 -5.74
CA GLU A 154 9.33 -3.21 -6.86
C GLU A 154 8.46 -2.44 -7.85
N LEU A 155 8.04 -1.23 -7.49
CA LEU A 155 7.17 -0.39 -8.29
C LEU A 155 7.95 0.47 -9.27
N THR A 156 7.55 0.44 -10.54
CA THR A 156 8.03 1.39 -11.55
C THR A 156 7.04 2.56 -11.64
N PRO A 157 7.46 3.81 -11.38
CA PRO A 157 6.59 4.97 -11.56
C PRO A 157 6.28 5.16 -13.05
N THR A 158 5.01 5.36 -13.35
CA THR A 158 4.48 5.63 -14.70
C THR A 158 3.73 6.95 -14.78
N GLY A 159 3.45 7.58 -13.64
CA GLY A 159 2.91 8.92 -13.49
C GLY A 159 3.02 9.40 -12.03
N PRO A 160 2.53 10.60 -11.68
CA PRO A 160 2.65 11.16 -10.33
C PRO A 160 2.02 10.28 -9.24
N HIS A 161 0.87 9.67 -9.55
CA HIS A 161 0.14 8.76 -8.67
C HIS A 161 0.08 7.33 -9.22
N ASP A 162 0.76 7.03 -10.32
CA ASP A 162 0.63 5.77 -11.05
C ASP A 162 1.91 4.97 -11.01
N TYR A 163 1.79 3.72 -10.58
CA TYR A 163 2.88 2.78 -10.44
C TYR A 163 2.52 1.45 -11.09
N ARG A 164 3.52 0.72 -11.55
CA ARG A 164 3.35 -0.59 -12.16
C ARG A 164 4.25 -1.62 -11.49
N LEU A 165 3.66 -2.77 -11.16
CA LEU A 165 4.39 -3.98 -10.81
C LEU A 165 4.89 -4.67 -12.09
N PRO A 166 6.06 -5.31 -12.06
CA PRO A 166 6.51 -6.15 -13.17
C PRO A 166 5.51 -7.29 -13.39
N ASP A 167 5.24 -7.62 -14.66
CA ASP A 167 4.37 -8.75 -14.98
C ASP A 167 4.93 -10.03 -14.36
N PRO A 168 4.07 -10.90 -13.79
CA PRO A 168 4.52 -12.18 -13.24
C PRO A 168 5.21 -12.98 -14.34
N VAL A 169 6.43 -13.45 -14.07
CA VAL A 169 7.15 -14.32 -15.00
C VAL A 169 6.29 -15.56 -15.21
N PRO A 170 5.93 -15.93 -16.46
CA PRO A 170 5.09 -17.09 -16.71
C PRO A 170 5.75 -18.32 -16.09
N SER A 171 5.04 -18.98 -15.17
CA SER A 171 5.44 -20.27 -14.64
C SER A 171 5.48 -21.25 -15.80
N ARG A 172 6.69 -21.68 -16.19
CA ARG A 172 6.85 -22.84 -17.05
C ARG A 172 6.52 -24.07 -16.21
N ASP A 173 5.28 -24.52 -16.28
CA ASP A 173 4.88 -25.88 -15.93
C ASP A 173 5.28 -26.85 -17.05
#